data_AF-A0AAW5N820-F1
#
_entry.id   AF-A0AAW5N820-F1
#
_cell.length_a   1.000
_cell.length_b   1.000
_cell.length_c   1.000
_cell.angle_alpha   90.00
_cell.angle_beta   90.00
_cell.angle_gamma   90.00
#
_symmetry.space_group_name_H-M   'P 1'
#
loop_
_entity.id
_entity.type
_entity.pdbx_description
1 polymer ?
#
loop_
_entity_poly.entity_id
_entity_poly.type
_entity_poly.pdbx_seq_one_letter_code
_entity_poly.pdbx_strand_id
1 'polypeptide(L)'
;MKECIECGRNLPESKFRAYETKSGTHYTSRCRLCESRHTAERQKLIRRAGKLAPYTNEQLVDELRRRGAYIMYGSDFDSITTI
;
A
#
# COMPACT_ATOMS: atom_id res chain seq x y z
N MET A 1 -22.62 -16.38 -5.71
CA MET A 1 -21.83 -15.80 -6.82
C MET A 1 -21.54 -14.35 -6.46
N LYS A 2 -20.33 -13.85 -6.72
CA LYS A 2 -19.86 -12.51 -6.35
C LYS A 2 -19.11 -11.86 -7.51
N GLU A 3 -19.33 -10.57 -7.73
CA GLU A 3 -18.63 -9.79 -8.75
C GLU A 3 -17.29 -9.27 -8.22
N CYS A 4 -16.23 -9.39 -9.03
CA CYS A 4 -14.95 -8.77 -8.73
C CYS A 4 -14.95 -7.28 -9.12
N ILE A 5 -14.67 -6.38 -8.17
CA ILE A 5 -14.64 -4.93 -8.42
C ILE A 5 -13.60 -4.47 -9.46
N GLU A 6 -12.56 -5.28 -9.71
CA GLU A 6 -11.45 -4.90 -10.59
C GLU A 6 -11.59 -5.46 -12.01
N CYS A 7 -12.09 -6.69 -12.16
CA CYS A 7 -12.22 -7.33 -13.47
C CYS A 7 -13.67 -7.54 -13.94
N GLY A 8 -14.66 -7.15 -13.14
CA GLY A 8 -16.09 -7.24 -13.47
C GLY A 8 -16.64 -8.67 -13.65
N ARG A 9 -15.84 -9.70 -13.32
CA ARG A 9 -16.25 -11.10 -13.50
C ARG A 9 -17.11 -11.57 -12.34
N ASN A 10 -18.23 -12.21 -12.66
CA ASN A 10 -19.04 -12.97 -11.72
C ASN A 10 -18.39 -14.32 -11.44
N LEU A 11 -17.89 -14.50 -10.22
CA LEU A 11 -17.11 -15.67 -9.80
C LEU A 11 -17.70 -16.28 -8.52
N PRO A 12 -17.44 -17.57 -8.23
CA PRO A 12 -17.81 -18.16 -6.95
C PRO A 12 -16.96 -17.57 -5.82
N GLU A 13 -17.51 -17.52 -4.60
CA GLU A 13 -16.84 -16.94 -3.42
C GLU A 13 -15.49 -17.60 -3.10
N SER A 14 -15.32 -18.88 -3.46
CA SER A 14 -14.05 -19.60 -3.36
C SER A 14 -12.89 -18.96 -4.14
N LYS A 15 -13.19 -18.11 -5.14
CA LYS A 15 -12.20 -17.34 -5.90
C LYS A 15 -11.83 -16.01 -5.25
N PHE A 16 -12.41 -15.68 -4.11
CA PHE A 16 -12.08 -14.53 -3.27
C PHE A 16 -11.30 -15.00 -2.04
N ARG A 17 -10.60 -14.07 -1.37
CA ARG A 17 -9.87 -14.39 -0.14
C ARG A 17 -10.84 -14.27 1.04
N ALA A 18 -10.93 -15.32 1.84
CA ALA A 18 -11.71 -15.30 3.07
C ALA A 18 -10.90 -14.66 4.20
N TYR A 19 -11.57 -13.92 5.07
CA TYR A 19 -11.02 -13.41 6.31
C TYR A 19 -12.07 -13.51 7.42
N GLU A 20 -11.61 -13.80 8.63
CA GLU A 20 -12.48 -13.96 9.79
C GLU A 20 -12.69 -12.62 10.49
N THR A 21 -13.92 -12.35 10.89
CA THR A 21 -14.27 -11.25 11.79
C THR A 21 -15.14 -11.78 12.93
N LYS A 22 -15.39 -10.95 13.95
CA LYS A 22 -16.26 -11.31 15.08
C LYS A 22 -17.68 -11.72 14.64
N SER A 23 -18.12 -11.32 13.45
CA SER A 23 -19.44 -11.61 12.88
C SER A 23 -19.45 -12.76 11.87
N GLY A 24 -18.31 -13.43 11.62
CA GLY A 24 -18.22 -14.59 10.75
C GLY A 24 -17.13 -14.51 9.68
N THR A 25 -17.22 -15.36 8.66
CA THR A 25 -16.29 -15.37 7.51
C THR A 25 -16.76 -14.38 6.45
N HIS A 26 -15.89 -13.46 6.07
CA HIS A 26 -16.13 -12.47 5.03
C HIS A 26 -15.16 -12.68 3.86
N TYR A 27 -15.53 -12.20 2.68
CA TYR A 27 -14.70 -12.32 1.48
C TYR A 27 -14.27 -10.96 0.97
N THR A 28 -13.03 -10.87 0.49
CA THR A 28 -12.50 -9.65 -0.15
C THR A 28 -13.33 -9.25 -1.37
N SER A 29 -13.24 -7.99 -1.79
CA SER A 29 -13.97 -7.45 -2.95
C SER A 29 -13.32 -7.78 -4.30
N ARG A 30 -12.03 -8.16 -4.27
CA ARG A 30 -11.24 -8.52 -5.45
C ARG A 30 -11.03 -10.03 -5.50
N CYS A 31 -11.08 -10.60 -6.70
CA CYS A 31 -10.77 -12.00 -6.88
C CYS A 31 -9.25 -12.24 -6.70
N ARG A 32 -8.87 -13.47 -6.34
CA ARG A 32 -7.47 -13.86 -6.07
C ARG A 32 -6.52 -13.55 -7.23
N LEU A 33 -7.01 -13.61 -8.47
CA LEU A 33 -6.21 -13.29 -9.66
C LEU A 33 -5.87 -11.80 -9.73
N CYS A 34 -6.84 -10.93 -9.46
CA CYS A 34 -6.65 -9.48 -9.40
C CYS A 34 -5.74 -9.09 -8.22
N GLU A 35 -5.96 -9.69 -7.05
CA GLU A 35 -5.05 -9.50 -5.90
C GLU A 35 -3.60 -9.88 -6.25
N SER A 36 -3.40 -11.02 -6.93
CA SER A 36 -2.07 -11.47 -7.36
C SER A 36 -1.42 -10.55 -8.40
N ARG A 37 -2.20 -9.94 -9.29
CA ARG A 37 -1.67 -8.96 -10.26
C ARG A 37 -1.21 -7.70 -9.54
N HIS A 38 -2.00 -7.21 -8.58
CA HIS A 38 -1.66 -6.04 -7.79
C HIS A 38 -0.38 -6.26 -6.97
N THR A 39 -0.20 -7.43 -6.36
CA THR A 39 1.03 -7.72 -5.61
C THR A 39 2.24 -7.84 -6.53
N ALA A 40 2.10 -8.45 -7.71
CA ALA A 40 3.17 -8.54 -8.69
C ALA A 40 3.59 -7.16 -9.24
N GLU A 41 2.64 -6.29 -9.60
CA GLU A 41 2.94 -4.93 -10.05
C GLU A 41 3.57 -4.09 -8.93
N ARG A 42 3.08 -4.19 -7.69
CA ARG A 42 3.71 -3.56 -6.54
C ARG A 42 5.15 -4.03 -6.34
N GLN A 43 5.42 -5.33 -6.48
CA GLN A 43 6.78 -5.87 -6.41
C GLN A 43 7.67 -5.39 -7.56
N LYS A 44 7.15 -5.28 -8.79
CA LYS A 44 7.88 -4.71 -9.92
C LYS A 44 8.23 -3.23 -9.70
N LEU A 45 7.28 -2.45 -9.16
CA LEU A 45 7.51 -1.05 -8.80
C LEU A 45 8.61 -0.93 -7.73
N ILE A 46 8.54 -1.74 -6.66
CA ILE A 46 9.59 -1.78 -5.62
C ILE A 46 10.96 -2.16 -6.22
N ARG A 47 11.02 -3.13 -7.14
CA ARG A 47 12.27 -3.52 -7.80
C ARG A 47 12.84 -2.42 -8.70
N ARG A 48 11.98 -1.71 -9.44
CA ARG A 48 12.40 -0.65 -10.39
C ARG A 48 12.80 0.65 -9.69
N ALA A 49 12.09 1.05 -8.64
CA ALA A 49 12.32 2.30 -7.94
C ALA A 49 13.26 2.16 -6.72
N GLY A 50 13.81 0.96 -6.50
CA GLY A 50 14.71 0.68 -5.37
C GLY A 50 13.97 0.56 -4.03
N LYS A 51 14.71 0.22 -2.96
CA LYS A 51 14.16 -0.07 -1.61
C LYS A 51 13.30 1.06 -1.01
N LEU A 52 13.38 2.27 -1.56
CA LEU A 52 12.79 3.48 -1.02
C LEU A 52 11.43 3.87 -1.65
N ALA A 53 11.04 3.21 -2.75
CA ALA A 53 9.79 3.44 -3.47
C ALA A 53 8.47 3.27 -2.68
N PRO A 54 8.36 2.37 -1.68
CA PRO A 54 7.11 2.21 -0.94
C PRO A 54 6.93 3.24 0.17
N TYR A 55 7.94 4.07 0.45
CA TYR A 55 7.87 5.08 1.49
C TYR A 55 7.32 6.38 0.91
N THR A 56 6.43 7.04 1.66
CA THR A 56 6.10 8.44 1.37
C THR A 56 7.32 9.32 1.68
N ASN A 57 7.37 10.54 1.15
CA ASN A 57 8.51 11.44 1.38
C ASN A 57 8.74 11.66 2.90
N GLU A 58 7.67 11.72 3.68
CA GLU A 58 7.76 11.85 5.15
C GLU A 58 8.44 10.63 5.77
N GLN A 59 8.01 9.42 5.38
CA GLN A 59 8.59 8.17 5.88
C GLN A 59 10.07 8.02 5.48
N LEU A 60 10.45 8.54 4.31
CA LEU A 60 11.82 8.56 3.84
C LEU A 60 12.69 9.47 4.69
N VAL A 61 12.21 10.69 4.98
CA VAL A 61 12.91 11.67 5.80
C VAL A 61 13.11 11.14 7.23
N ASP A 62 12.09 10.51 7.80
CA ASP A 62 12.18 9.88 9.13
C ASP A 62 13.25 8.78 9.18
N GLU A 63 13.30 7.90 8.17
CA GLU A 63 14.30 6.84 8.09
C GLU A 63 15.72 7.42 7.93
N LEU A 64 15.88 8.49 7.15
CA LEU A 64 17.17 9.18 6.99
C LEU A 64 17.61 9.87 8.30
N ARG A 65 16.69 10.49 9.03
CA ARG A 65 16.95 11.08 10.35
C ARG A 65 17.38 10.05 11.37
N ARG A 66 16.71 8.88 11.42
CA ARG A 66 17.13 7.76 12.29
C ARG A 66 18.55 7.29 12.01
N ARG A 67 19.01 7.39 10.76
CA ARG A 67 20.38 7.06 10.35
C ARG A 67 21.39 8.20 10.58
N GLY A 68 20.94 9.31 11.18
CA GLY A 68 21.78 10.45 11.54
C GLY A 68 21.90 11.53 10.47
N ALA A 69 21.15 11.46 9.38
CA ALA A 69 21.13 12.54 8.38
C ALA A 69 20.27 13.72 8.86
N TYR A 70 20.82 14.93 8.80
CA TYR A 70 20.07 16.14 9.07
C TYR A 70 19.43 16.67 7.78
N ILE A 71 18.10 16.56 7.69
CA ILE A 71 17.31 16.98 6.52
C ILE A 71 16.10 17.75 7.04
N MET A 72 15.92 18.99 6.58
CA MET A 72 14.70 19.77 6.80
C MET A 72 13.70 19.50 5.67
N TYR A 73 12.45 19.21 6.02
CA TYR A 73 11.39 18.86 5.09
C TYR A 73 10.02 19.22 5.66
N GLY A 74 9.14 19.80 4.84
CA GLY A 74 7.76 20.09 5.23
C GLY A 74 7.67 21.08 6.40
N SER A 75 7.04 20.66 7.49
CA SER A 75 6.72 21.52 8.64
C SER A 75 7.94 22.03 9.41
N ASP A 76 9.15 21.52 9.16
CA ASP A 76 10.35 22.10 9.77
C ASP A 76 10.56 23.56 9.32
N PHE A 77 10.11 23.89 8.10
CA PHE A 77 10.21 25.24 7.56
C PHE A 77 9.24 26.22 8.24
N ASP A 78 8.14 25.73 8.82
CA ASP A 78 7.15 26.59 9.48
C ASP A 78 7.78 27.41 10.62
N SER A 79 8.71 26.80 11.36
CA SER A 79 9.46 27.44 12.44
C SER A 79 10.47 28.50 11.97
N ILE A 80 10.88 28.46 10.70
CA ILE A 80 11.87 29.37 10.10
C ILE A 80 11.17 30.52 9.37
N THR A 81 9.98 30.27 8.82
CA THR A 81 9.19 31.25 8.06
C THR A 81 8.21 32.05 8.90
N THR A 82 8.02 31.71 10.18
CA THR A 82 7.24 32.52 11.11
C THR A 82 8.09 33.72 11.55
N ILE A 83 8.00 34.82 10.80
CA ILE A 83 8.53 36.15 11.13
C ILE A 83 7.49 36.92 11.94
#